data_AF-A0A9E5CBG0-F1
#
_entry.id   AF-A0A9E5CBG0-F1
#
_cell.length_a   1.000
_cell.length_b   1.000
_cell.length_c   1.000
_cell.angle_alpha   90.00
_cell.angle_beta   90.00
_cell.angle_gamma   90.00
#
_symmetry.space_group_name_H-M   'P 1'
#
loop_
_entity.id
_entity.type
_entity.pdbx_description
1 polymer ?
#
loop_
_entity_poly.entity_id
_entity_poly.type
_entity_poly.pdbx_seq_one_letter_code
_entity_poly.pdbx_strand_id
1 'polypeptide(L)'
;MPTVQADKLKEIAAQLLMGAGASEEEAAIVSRHTIGANLAGHDSHGIIQIPTYIDRVKRGHIVPGAEYEVTRETSTTTVVDGHWGYGYVVSERAMKTTIEKALEHGVAAATVFRQSHVGRVADYPIMAAKEGLIGMMTADSGRSSKSVVPFGGREARLGTNPICICMPSNLE
;
A
#
# COMPACT_ATOMS: atom_id res chain seq x y z
N MET A 1 -11.97 16.95 -19.15
CA MET A 1 -11.30 16.76 -17.85
C MET A 1 -10.05 17.63 -17.85
N PRO A 2 -9.78 18.41 -16.79
CA PRO A 2 -8.55 19.20 -16.73
C PRO A 2 -7.34 18.28 -16.62
N THR A 3 -6.25 18.63 -17.32
CA THR A 3 -4.95 17.98 -17.16
C THR A 3 -4.16 18.71 -16.09
N VAL A 4 -3.68 17.96 -15.09
CA VAL A 4 -2.86 18.51 -13.99
C VAL A 4 -1.50 17.83 -14.01
N GLN A 5 -0.43 18.61 -13.85
CA GLN A 5 0.94 18.09 -13.80
C GLN A 5 1.13 17.18 -12.58
N ALA A 6 1.78 16.03 -12.77
CA ALA A 6 1.92 15.01 -11.73
C ALA A 6 2.62 15.52 -10.47
N ASP A 7 3.69 16.30 -10.62
CA ASP A 7 4.42 16.85 -9.47
C ASP A 7 3.58 17.88 -8.71
N LYS A 8 2.83 18.72 -9.44
CA LYS A 8 1.89 19.65 -8.80
C LYS A 8 0.81 18.92 -8.01
N LEU A 9 0.29 17.82 -8.56
CA LEU A 9 -0.74 17.03 -7.91
C LEU A 9 -0.21 16.28 -6.68
N LYS A 10 1.05 15.84 -6.74
CA LYS A 10 1.76 15.21 -5.62
C LYS A 10 1.99 16.19 -4.47
N GLU A 11 2.42 17.42 -4.77
CA GLU A 11 2.56 18.51 -3.78
C GLU A 11 1.22 18.80 -3.08
N ILE A 12 0.15 18.94 -3.85
CA ILE A 12 -1.20 19.19 -3.31
C ILE A 12 -1.63 18.05 -2.39
N ALA A 13 -1.47 16.80 -2.83
CA ALA A 13 -1.81 15.63 -2.01
C ALA A 13 -1.01 15.59 -0.70
N ALA A 14 0.31 15.82 -0.77
CA ALA A 14 1.17 15.83 0.41
C ALA A 14 0.76 16.93 1.40
N GLN A 15 0.52 18.16 0.94
CA GLN A 15 0.07 19.26 1.79
C GLN A 15 -1.26 18.98 2.48
N LEU A 16 -2.21 18.37 1.76
CA LEU A 16 -3.51 18.00 2.34
C LEU A 16 -3.37 16.91 3.42
N LEU A 17 -2.49 15.93 3.22
CA LEU A 17 -2.22 14.88 4.19
C LEU A 17 -1.50 15.42 5.43
N MET A 18 -0.52 16.29 5.27
CA MET A 18 0.15 16.97 6.40
C MET A 18 -0.85 17.83 7.18
N GLY A 19 -1.74 18.54 6.49
CA GLY A 19 -2.84 19.29 7.13
C GLY A 19 -3.83 18.40 7.90
N ALA A 20 -3.87 17.09 7.59
CA ALA A 20 -4.65 16.10 8.33
C ALA A 20 -3.85 15.40 9.45
N GLY A 21 -2.57 15.74 9.64
CA GLY A 21 -1.72 15.24 10.73
C GLY A 21 -0.68 14.20 10.31
N ALA A 22 -0.54 13.87 9.03
CA ALA A 22 0.56 13.03 8.54
C ALA A 22 1.92 13.71 8.73
N SER A 23 2.98 12.94 9.00
CA SER A 23 4.34 13.45 8.89
C SER A 23 4.69 13.78 7.44
N GLU A 24 5.76 14.55 7.22
CA GLU A 24 6.26 14.85 5.88
C GLU A 24 6.62 13.56 5.11
N GLU A 25 7.24 12.60 5.80
CA GLU A 25 7.59 11.30 5.22
C GLU A 25 6.34 10.48 4.82
N GLU A 26 5.36 10.37 5.71
CA GLU A 26 4.11 9.67 5.42
C GLU A 26 3.37 10.32 4.25
N ALA A 27 3.28 11.65 4.24
CA ALA A 27 2.63 12.42 3.19
C ALA A 27 3.35 12.24 1.84
N ALA A 28 4.68 12.23 1.83
CA ALA A 28 5.49 11.98 0.63
C ALA A 28 5.26 10.56 0.07
N ILE A 29 5.21 9.54 0.93
CA ILE A 29 4.94 8.16 0.52
C ILE A 29 3.53 8.03 -0.06
N VAL A 30 2.51 8.43 0.68
CA VAL A 30 1.10 8.27 0.27
C VAL A 30 0.81 9.06 -1.01
N SER A 31 1.33 10.29 -1.14
CA SER A 31 1.18 11.08 -2.36
C SER A 31 1.92 10.45 -3.55
N ARG A 32 3.15 9.96 -3.38
CA ARG A 32 3.87 9.26 -4.46
C ARG A 32 3.10 8.04 -4.98
N HIS A 33 2.55 7.22 -4.08
CA HIS A 33 1.80 6.03 -4.48
C HIS A 33 0.46 6.37 -5.15
N THR A 34 -0.30 7.29 -4.59
CA THR A 34 -1.59 7.71 -5.19
C THR A 34 -1.40 8.34 -6.56
N ILE A 35 -0.42 9.24 -6.73
CA ILE A 35 -0.16 9.83 -8.05
C ILE A 35 0.47 8.82 -9.01
N GLY A 36 1.29 7.90 -8.50
CA GLY A 36 1.78 6.75 -9.27
C GLY A 36 0.64 5.88 -9.81
N ALA A 37 -0.42 5.67 -9.02
CA ALA A 37 -1.61 4.96 -9.48
C ALA A 37 -2.34 5.71 -10.60
N ASN A 38 -2.47 7.04 -10.52
CA ASN A 38 -3.02 7.84 -11.63
C ASN A 38 -2.17 7.72 -12.91
N LEU A 39 -0.85 7.84 -12.79
CA LEU A 39 0.07 7.72 -13.94
C LEU A 39 0.04 6.32 -14.58
N ALA A 40 -0.26 5.29 -13.80
CA ALA A 40 -0.44 3.92 -14.29
C ALA A 40 -1.87 3.65 -14.82
N GLY A 41 -2.76 4.63 -14.86
CA GLY A 41 -4.15 4.48 -15.34
C GLY A 41 -5.11 3.82 -14.34
N HIS A 42 -4.72 3.70 -13.06
CA HIS A 42 -5.53 3.13 -11.99
C HIS A 42 -6.16 4.22 -11.12
N ASP A 43 -6.99 5.09 -11.73
CA ASP A 43 -7.55 6.28 -11.08
C ASP A 43 -8.35 5.99 -9.81
N SER A 44 -8.98 4.82 -9.71
CA SER A 44 -9.72 4.38 -8.51
C SER A 44 -8.85 4.28 -7.26
N HIS A 45 -7.52 4.21 -7.40
CA HIS A 45 -6.56 4.14 -6.28
C HIS A 45 -5.65 5.37 -6.22
N GLY A 46 -5.94 6.41 -7.03
CA GLY A 46 -5.14 7.63 -7.11
C GLY A 46 -5.66 8.77 -6.23
N ILE A 47 -5.52 10.01 -6.72
CA ILE A 47 -5.85 11.25 -5.98
C ILE A 47 -7.27 11.25 -5.39
N ILE A 48 -8.23 10.55 -6.02
CA ILE A 48 -9.61 10.43 -5.54
C ILE A 48 -9.71 9.86 -4.12
N GLN A 49 -8.68 9.13 -3.66
CA GLN A 49 -8.65 8.54 -2.33
C GLN A 49 -8.21 9.52 -1.22
N ILE A 50 -7.53 10.63 -1.55
CA ILE A 50 -7.01 11.57 -0.55
C ILE A 50 -8.11 12.10 0.39
N PRO A 51 -9.27 12.58 -0.09
CA PRO A 51 -10.34 13.01 0.80
C PRO A 51 -10.84 11.89 1.73
N THR A 52 -10.91 10.66 1.23
CA THR A 52 -11.30 9.48 2.03
C THR A 52 -10.30 9.19 3.13
N TYR A 53 -9.00 9.32 2.86
CA TYR A 53 -7.97 9.12 3.88
C TYR A 53 -8.03 10.19 4.96
N ILE A 54 -8.25 11.46 4.58
CA ILE A 54 -8.43 12.56 5.54
C ILE A 54 -9.64 12.30 6.44
N ASP A 55 -10.78 11.87 5.89
CA ASP A 55 -11.95 11.48 6.69
C ASP A 55 -11.66 10.29 7.62
N ARG A 56 -10.92 9.29 7.15
CA ARG A 56 -10.53 8.13 7.98
C ARG A 56 -9.56 8.51 9.10
N VAL A 57 -8.65 9.47 8.88
CA VAL A 57 -7.81 10.04 9.94
C VAL A 57 -8.67 10.74 10.99
N LYS A 58 -9.62 11.60 10.55
CA LYS A 58 -10.55 12.29 11.46
C LYS A 58 -11.39 11.33 12.31
N ARG A 59 -11.70 10.14 11.79
CA ARG A 59 -12.42 9.07 12.51
C ARG A 59 -11.53 8.15 13.33
N GLY A 60 -10.20 8.35 13.33
CA GLY A 60 -9.24 7.47 14.00
C GLY A 60 -9.10 6.08 13.37
N HIS A 61 -9.56 5.89 12.14
CA HIS A 61 -9.40 4.64 11.39
C HIS A 61 -8.04 4.53 10.69
N ILE A 62 -7.41 5.68 10.43
CA ILE A 62 -6.01 5.78 10.06
C ILE A 62 -5.34 6.59 11.17
N VAL A 63 -4.21 6.10 11.67
CA VAL A 63 -3.43 6.74 12.74
C VAL A 63 -2.13 7.27 12.14
N PRO A 64 -2.04 8.58 11.86
CA PRO A 64 -0.77 9.21 11.47
C PRO A 64 0.29 9.01 12.55
N GLY A 65 1.53 8.74 12.14
CA GLY A 65 2.63 8.46 13.07
C GLY A 65 2.48 7.15 13.85
N ALA A 66 1.64 6.22 13.37
CA ALA A 66 1.52 4.90 13.97
C ALA A 66 2.86 4.19 14.03
N GLU A 67 3.08 3.42 15.10
CA GLU A 67 4.27 2.60 15.25
C GLU A 67 4.32 1.50 14.18
N TYR A 68 5.52 1.23 13.66
CA TYR A 68 5.80 0.06 12.85
C TYR A 68 6.45 -0.99 13.76
N GLU A 69 5.67 -1.98 14.19
CA GLU A 69 6.11 -2.98 15.15
C GLU A 69 6.39 -4.32 14.48
N VAL A 70 7.62 -4.82 14.59
CA VAL A 70 7.96 -6.19 14.18
C VAL A 70 7.65 -7.13 15.35
N THR A 71 6.55 -7.86 15.24
CA THR A 71 6.07 -8.76 16.31
C THR A 71 6.74 -10.13 16.27
N ARG A 72 7.21 -10.56 15.10
CA ARG A 72 7.99 -11.81 14.91
C ARG A 72 8.95 -11.64 13.75
N GLU A 73 10.12 -12.22 13.87
CA GLU A 73 11.16 -12.15 12.85
C GLU A 73 12.01 -13.42 12.82
N THR A 74 12.38 -13.83 11.61
CA THR A 74 13.44 -14.80 11.31
C THR A 74 14.38 -14.22 10.25
N SER A 75 15.38 -14.97 9.81
CA SER A 75 16.22 -14.57 8.67
C SER A 75 15.40 -14.33 7.40
N THR A 76 14.35 -15.10 7.15
CA THR A 76 13.55 -15.05 5.92
C THR A 76 12.10 -14.62 6.10
N THR A 77 11.65 -14.34 7.32
CA THR A 77 10.25 -13.95 7.56
C THR A 77 10.09 -12.79 8.54
N THR A 78 9.05 -11.97 8.33
CA THR A 78 8.71 -10.83 9.21
C THR A 78 7.20 -10.73 9.40
N VAL A 79 6.74 -10.51 10.64
CA VAL A 79 5.34 -10.24 10.97
C VAL A 79 5.22 -8.84 11.58
N VAL A 80 4.44 -7.98 10.95
CA VAL A 80 4.34 -6.54 11.31
C VAL A 80 2.92 -6.20 11.79
N ASP A 81 2.81 -5.57 12.96
CA ASP A 81 1.61 -4.80 13.35
C ASP A 81 1.79 -3.36 12.85
N GLY A 82 0.88 -2.92 11.99
CA GLY A 82 0.91 -1.57 11.42
C GLY A 82 0.21 -0.52 12.28
N HIS A 83 -0.40 -0.90 13.42
CA HIS A 83 -1.10 -0.01 14.35
C HIS A 83 -2.10 0.96 13.70
N TRP A 84 -2.74 0.52 12.64
CA TRP A 84 -3.66 1.26 11.77
C TRP A 84 -3.06 2.50 11.10
N GLY A 85 -1.75 2.51 10.90
CA GLY A 85 -1.05 3.50 10.07
C GLY A 85 -1.48 3.47 8.61
N TYR A 86 -0.92 4.39 7.82
CA TYR A 86 -1.11 4.40 6.37
C TYR A 86 -0.61 3.09 5.75
N GLY A 87 -1.50 2.35 5.08
CA GLY A 87 -1.16 1.05 4.48
C GLY A 87 -0.02 1.15 3.48
N TYR A 88 0.05 2.28 2.74
CA TYR A 88 1.17 2.61 1.86
C TYR A 88 2.52 2.58 2.58
N VAL A 89 2.62 3.26 3.73
CA VAL A 89 3.86 3.42 4.50
C VAL A 89 4.29 2.09 5.09
N VAL A 90 3.36 1.37 5.73
CA VAL A 90 3.65 0.08 6.36
C VAL A 90 4.03 -0.97 5.31
N SER A 91 3.28 -1.05 4.21
CA SER A 91 3.54 -2.05 3.15
C SER A 91 4.81 -1.77 2.36
N GLU A 92 5.16 -0.50 2.10
CA GLU A 92 6.44 -0.16 1.47
C GLU A 92 7.62 -0.54 2.36
N ARG A 93 7.56 -0.20 3.65
CA ARG A 93 8.62 -0.56 4.61
C ARG A 93 8.75 -2.08 4.74
N ALA A 94 7.64 -2.80 4.84
CA ALA A 94 7.64 -4.27 4.88
C ALA A 94 8.24 -4.88 3.61
N MET A 95 7.92 -4.33 2.43
CA MET A 95 8.48 -4.80 1.17
C MET A 95 10.00 -4.55 1.10
N LYS A 96 10.50 -3.38 1.55
CA LYS A 96 11.95 -3.10 1.63
C LYS A 96 12.68 -4.14 2.48
N THR A 97 12.20 -4.38 3.71
CA THR A 97 12.79 -5.40 4.60
C THR A 97 12.71 -6.81 3.99
N THR A 98 11.62 -7.13 3.28
CA THR A 98 11.47 -8.43 2.60
C THR A 98 12.48 -8.58 1.47
N ILE A 99 12.69 -7.53 0.67
CA ILE A 99 13.68 -7.49 -0.41
C ILE A 99 15.09 -7.69 0.16
N GLU A 100 15.45 -6.96 1.22
CA GLU A 100 16.76 -7.07 1.88
C GLU A 100 17.04 -8.52 2.31
N LYS A 101 16.08 -9.16 3.01
CA LYS A 101 16.18 -10.56 3.42
C LYS A 101 16.25 -11.53 2.23
N ALA A 102 15.49 -11.26 1.16
CA ALA A 102 15.48 -12.10 -0.03
C ALA A 102 16.81 -12.01 -0.80
N LEU A 103 17.45 -10.85 -0.85
CA LEU A 103 18.79 -10.68 -1.44
C LEU A 103 19.84 -11.48 -0.65
N GLU A 104 19.73 -11.53 0.68
CA GLU A 104 20.67 -12.26 1.53
C GLU A 104 20.44 -13.79 1.53
N HIS A 105 19.18 -14.23 1.50
CA HIS A 105 18.81 -15.63 1.75
C HIS A 105 18.10 -16.34 0.59
N GLY A 106 17.92 -15.66 -0.55
CA GLY A 106 17.28 -16.17 -1.76
C GLY A 106 15.75 -16.13 -1.76
N VAL A 107 15.10 -16.18 -0.59
CA VAL A 107 13.65 -16.05 -0.45
C VAL A 107 13.30 -15.41 0.90
N ALA A 108 12.30 -14.53 0.89
CA ALA A 108 11.73 -13.99 2.11
C ALA A 108 10.23 -13.69 1.96
N ALA A 109 9.53 -13.59 3.08
CA ALA A 109 8.11 -13.24 3.12
C ALA A 109 7.77 -12.37 4.33
N ALA A 110 6.89 -11.39 4.15
CA ALA A 110 6.33 -10.61 5.24
C ALA A 110 4.80 -10.69 5.28
N THR A 111 4.24 -10.63 6.48
CA THR A 111 2.81 -10.43 6.71
C THR A 111 2.59 -9.17 7.52
N VAL A 112 1.61 -8.36 7.13
CA VAL A 112 1.25 -7.13 7.83
C VAL A 112 -0.21 -7.23 8.26
N PHE A 113 -0.49 -6.93 9.53
CA PHE A 113 -1.86 -6.86 10.05
C PHE A 113 -2.12 -5.50 10.72
N ARG A 114 -3.41 -5.18 10.95
CA ARG A 114 -3.87 -3.88 11.46
C ARG A 114 -3.22 -2.71 10.70
N GLN A 115 -3.40 -2.68 9.39
CA GLN A 115 -3.01 -1.54 8.55
C GLN A 115 -4.22 -1.04 7.77
N SER A 116 -4.14 0.20 7.28
CA SER A 116 -5.18 0.78 6.42
C SER A 116 -5.02 0.38 4.94
N HIS A 117 -5.74 1.06 4.04
CA HIS A 117 -5.74 0.73 2.63
C HIS A 117 -4.35 0.88 1.99
N VAL A 118 -3.96 -0.11 1.19
CA VAL A 118 -2.62 -0.20 0.56
C VAL A 118 -2.58 0.35 -0.87
N GLY A 119 -3.69 0.84 -1.41
CA GLY A 119 -3.73 1.37 -2.76
C GLY A 119 -3.49 0.31 -3.85
N ARG A 120 -2.71 0.69 -4.86
CA ARG A 120 -2.40 -0.17 -6.02
C ARG A 120 -1.37 -1.24 -5.61
N VAL A 121 -1.83 -2.48 -5.42
CA VAL A 121 -0.98 -3.59 -4.96
C VAL A 121 0.27 -3.82 -5.83
N ALA A 122 0.22 -3.48 -7.12
CA ALA A 122 1.38 -3.61 -7.99
C ALA A 122 2.57 -2.71 -7.61
N ASP A 123 2.38 -1.64 -6.82
CA ASP A 123 3.47 -0.76 -6.42
C ASP A 123 4.58 -1.50 -5.64
N TYR A 124 4.23 -2.51 -4.84
CA TYR A 124 5.18 -3.19 -3.95
C TYR A 124 5.95 -4.31 -4.64
N PRO A 125 5.33 -5.26 -5.38
CA PRO A 125 6.07 -6.24 -6.17
C PRO A 125 7.00 -5.61 -7.23
N ILE A 126 6.66 -4.43 -7.77
CA ILE A 126 7.55 -3.68 -8.67
C ILE A 126 8.85 -3.27 -7.97
N MET A 127 8.83 -3.02 -6.64
CA MET A 127 10.06 -2.74 -5.89
C MET A 127 11.01 -3.93 -5.93
N ALA A 128 10.50 -5.15 -5.75
CA ALA A 128 11.30 -6.37 -5.82
C ALA A 128 11.84 -6.61 -7.24
N ALA A 129 11.00 -6.41 -8.27
CA ALA A 129 11.42 -6.57 -9.66
C ALA A 129 12.54 -5.60 -10.06
N LYS A 130 12.58 -4.39 -9.50
CA LYS A 130 13.67 -3.42 -9.72
C LYS A 130 15.01 -3.89 -9.15
N GLU A 131 14.98 -4.74 -8.13
CA GLU A 131 16.16 -5.38 -7.53
C GLU A 131 16.47 -6.75 -8.15
N GLY A 132 15.86 -7.08 -9.30
CA GLY A 132 16.07 -8.36 -9.98
C GLY A 132 15.39 -9.56 -9.31
N LEU A 133 14.43 -9.33 -8.40
CA LEU A 133 13.69 -10.37 -7.68
C LEU A 133 12.27 -10.54 -8.23
N ILE A 134 11.71 -11.74 -8.11
CA ILE A 134 10.27 -11.94 -8.28
C ILE A 134 9.56 -11.39 -7.04
N GLY A 135 8.59 -10.51 -7.25
CA GLY A 135 7.74 -9.95 -6.19
C GLY A 135 6.32 -10.51 -6.25
N MET A 136 5.72 -10.75 -5.09
CA MET A 136 4.29 -11.08 -4.98
C MET A 136 3.68 -10.37 -3.77
N MET A 137 2.45 -9.89 -3.93
CA MET A 137 1.67 -9.34 -2.82
C MET A 137 0.19 -9.67 -3.00
N THR A 138 -0.45 -10.02 -1.88
CA THR A 138 -1.90 -10.12 -1.75
C THR A 138 -2.36 -9.11 -0.70
N ALA A 139 -3.55 -8.55 -0.87
CA ALA A 139 -4.20 -7.74 0.16
C ALA A 139 -5.64 -8.19 0.34
N ASP A 140 -6.13 -8.17 1.58
CA ASP A 140 -7.55 -8.36 1.86
C ASP A 140 -8.25 -7.01 2.07
N SER A 141 -9.58 -7.01 2.16
CA SER A 141 -10.34 -5.80 2.49
C SER A 141 -10.55 -5.60 3.99
N GLY A 142 -9.94 -6.44 4.86
CA GLY A 142 -10.01 -6.36 6.32
C GLY A 142 -11.41 -6.10 6.87
N ARG A 143 -11.56 -5.02 7.64
CA ARG A 143 -12.85 -4.55 8.20
C ARG A 143 -13.70 -3.70 7.26
N SER A 144 -13.21 -3.41 6.05
CA SER A 144 -13.97 -2.63 5.06
C SER A 144 -15.21 -3.40 4.61
N SER A 145 -16.18 -2.66 4.07
CA SER A 145 -17.38 -3.24 3.49
C SER A 145 -17.03 -4.32 2.47
N LYS A 146 -17.73 -5.45 2.56
CA LYS A 146 -17.60 -6.54 1.60
C LYS A 146 -18.41 -6.20 0.36
N SER A 147 -17.85 -6.49 -0.81
CA SER A 147 -18.43 -6.13 -2.11
C SER A 147 -18.52 -7.31 -3.07
N VAL A 148 -17.91 -8.45 -2.73
CA VAL A 148 -17.90 -9.64 -3.57
C VAL A 148 -18.81 -10.73 -2.98
N VAL A 149 -19.68 -11.29 -3.81
CA VAL A 149 -20.59 -12.39 -3.47
C VAL A 149 -19.85 -13.71 -3.69
N PRO A 150 -19.78 -14.63 -2.70
CA PRO A 150 -19.26 -15.97 -2.92
C PRO A 150 -20.03 -16.70 -4.02
N PHE A 151 -19.36 -17.57 -4.76
CA PHE A 151 -20.03 -18.41 -5.77
C PHE A 151 -21.20 -19.20 -5.14
N GLY A 152 -22.38 -19.15 -5.77
CA GLY A 152 -23.61 -19.74 -5.25
C GLY A 152 -24.35 -18.90 -4.19
N GLY A 153 -23.81 -17.74 -3.80
CA GLY A 153 -24.43 -16.82 -2.86
C GLY A 153 -25.28 -15.73 -3.54
N ARG A 154 -25.86 -14.86 -2.71
CA ARG A 154 -26.62 -13.66 -3.14
C ARG A 154 -26.28 -12.38 -2.37
N GLU A 155 -25.36 -12.47 -1.40
CA GLU A 155 -24.99 -11.38 -0.50
C GLU A 155 -23.47 -11.19 -0.49
N ALA A 156 -23.01 -9.94 -0.37
CA ALA A 156 -21.60 -9.61 -0.35
C ALA A 156 -20.96 -10.07 0.97
N ARG A 157 -19.94 -10.94 0.87
CA ARG A 157 -19.24 -11.53 2.03
C ARG A 157 -17.72 -11.48 1.90
N LEU A 158 -17.19 -11.28 0.69
CA LEU A 158 -15.76 -11.23 0.40
C LEU A 158 -15.30 -9.82 0.04
N GLY A 159 -14.02 -9.55 0.27
CA GLY A 159 -13.35 -8.38 -0.29
C GLY A 159 -13.01 -8.59 -1.75
N THR A 160 -12.54 -7.53 -2.42
CA THR A 160 -12.01 -7.64 -3.80
C THR A 160 -10.70 -8.40 -3.87
N ASN A 161 -10.00 -8.50 -2.74
CA ASN A 161 -8.87 -9.39 -2.47
C ASN A 161 -7.84 -9.50 -3.62
N PRO A 162 -7.21 -8.39 -4.04
CA PRO A 162 -6.25 -8.38 -5.14
C PRO A 162 -5.01 -9.24 -4.86
N ILE A 163 -4.48 -9.82 -5.95
CA ILE A 163 -3.17 -10.47 -6.03
C ILE A 163 -2.36 -9.78 -7.13
N CYS A 164 -1.07 -9.55 -6.89
CA CYS A 164 -0.12 -9.10 -7.88
C CYS A 164 1.14 -9.94 -7.83
N ILE A 165 1.66 -10.30 -9.00
CA ILE A 165 2.95 -10.96 -9.21
C ILE A 165 3.73 -10.10 -10.21
N CYS A 166 4.97 -9.79 -9.90
CA CYS A 166 5.87 -9.04 -10.77
C CYS A 166 7.16 -9.82 -10.95
N MET A 167 7.63 -9.94 -12.19
CA MET A 167 8.86 -10.62 -12.54
C MET A 167 9.77 -9.63 -13.28
N PRO A 168 11.07 -9.60 -12.99
CA PRO A 168 12.02 -8.78 -13.73
C PRO A 168 12.09 -9.28 -15.18
N SER A 169 12.24 -8.34 -16.12
CA SER A 169 12.44 -8.64 -17.54
C SER A 169 13.52 -7.72 -18.10
N ASN A 170 14.31 -8.25 -19.03
CA ASN A 170 15.30 -7.50 -19.82
C ASN A 170 14.84 -7.33 -21.28
N LEU A 171 13.58 -7.67 -21.58
CA LEU A 171 12.94 -7.32 -22.83
C LEU A 171 12.55 -5.85 -22.77
N GLU A 172 13.19 -5.03 -23.62
CA GLU A 172 12.65 -3.73 -24.02
C GLU A 172 11.30 -3.90 -24.74
#